data_AF-A0A3A9VSP9-F1
#
_entry.id   AF-A0A3A9VSP9-F1
#
_cell.length_a   1.000
_cell.length_b   1.000
_cell.length_c   1.000
_cell.angle_alpha   90.00
_cell.angle_beta   90.00
_cell.angle_gamma   90.00
#
_symmetry.space_group_name_H-M   'P 1'
#
loop_
_entity.id
_entity.type
_entity.pdbx_description
1 polymer ?
#
loop_
_entity_poly.entity_id
_entity_poly.type
_entity_poly.pdbx_seq_one_letter_code
_entity_poly.pdbx_strand_id
1 'polypeptide(L)'
;MNKIFDNLYLYEIVLLFLGVFLFMLLCAGLVYFIIKKDDLKKLLLFFPIPIIMIAYPSIQEIQIEKDKFALKKFSDKIIENPNDTEAQKELAEISNKLEKRATSAKDIQAVSFANLLLGNSEKVIDLANKAIEKQEENKKQETPTVDNSSVDSDNSKIEEGQLTDVKVLKNIKELAETQKNLQSNKGTITDTAKLKEQISKIPWQNPKTKSYLSKKILKQHKTVDTIKSK
;
A
#
# COMPACT_ATOMS: atom_id res chain seq x y z
N MET A 1 -7.27 4.41 20.65
CA MET A 1 -6.89 5.75 20.15
C MET A 1 -5.87 5.73 18.99
N ASN A 2 -5.50 4.57 18.42
CA ASN A 2 -4.27 4.47 17.60
C ASN A 2 -4.47 4.73 16.08
N LYS A 3 -5.70 4.70 15.56
CA LYS A 3 -5.98 4.76 14.11
C LYS A 3 -5.49 6.04 13.41
N ILE A 4 -5.29 7.13 14.14
CA ILE A 4 -4.91 8.44 13.58
C ILE A 4 -3.39 8.49 13.28
N PHE A 5 -2.58 7.67 13.96
CA PHE A 5 -1.13 7.65 13.77
C PHE A 5 -0.63 6.45 12.95
N ASP A 6 -1.49 5.47 12.67
CA ASP A 6 -1.13 4.21 12.00
C ASP A 6 -0.61 4.38 10.55
N ASN A 7 -0.91 5.52 9.91
CA ASN A 7 -0.46 5.87 8.56
C ASN A 7 0.62 6.97 8.55
N LEU A 8 1.08 7.42 9.72
CA LEU A 8 2.11 8.45 9.83
C LEU A 8 3.47 7.79 10.05
N TYR A 9 4.49 8.36 9.44
CA TYR A 9 5.86 7.98 9.80
C TYR A 9 6.22 8.52 11.18
N LEU A 10 7.18 7.86 11.86
CA LEU A 10 7.63 8.27 13.18
C LEU A 10 8.11 9.72 13.21
N TYR A 11 8.81 10.17 12.16
CA TYR A 11 9.25 11.57 12.07
C TYR A 11 8.07 12.54 11.93
N GLU A 12 6.94 12.15 11.32
CA GLU A 12 5.73 12.97 11.18
C GLU A 12 5.03 13.14 12.53
N ILE A 13 5.00 12.07 13.33
CA ILE A 13 4.48 12.10 14.70
C ILE A 13 5.36 13.02 15.57
N VAL A 14 6.69 12.85 15.52
CA VAL A 14 7.62 13.69 16.27
C VAL A 14 7.51 15.16 15.83
N LEU A 15 7.42 15.43 14.53
CA LEU A 15 7.25 16.77 13.98
C LEU A 15 5.94 17.41 14.46
N LEU A 16 4.84 16.65 14.51
CA LEU A 16 3.55 17.11 15.00
C LEU A 16 3.63 17.49 16.49
N PHE A 17 4.18 16.62 17.35
CA PHE A 17 4.34 16.93 18.78
C PHE A 17 5.25 18.13 19.01
N LEU A 18 6.36 18.21 18.27
CA LEU A 18 7.30 19.33 18.36
C LEU A 18 6.64 20.64 17.90
N GLY A 19 5.82 20.58 16.84
CA GLY A 19 5.02 21.70 16.36
C GLY A 19 4.03 22.19 17.40
N VAL A 20 3.26 21.28 18.02
CA VAL A 20 2.31 21.62 19.11
C VAL A 20 3.04 22.24 20.30
N PHE A 21 4.15 21.65 20.73
CA PHE A 21 4.95 22.16 21.84
C PHE A 21 5.48 23.57 21.55
N LEU A 22 6.06 23.79 20.37
CA LEU A 22 6.57 25.09 19.95
C LEU A 22 5.45 26.13 19.82
N PHE A 23 4.27 25.73 19.31
CA PHE A 23 3.09 26.58 19.25
C PHE A 23 2.66 27.05 20.65
N MET A 24 2.63 26.12 21.62
CA MET A 24 2.28 26.45 23.00
C MET A 24 3.29 27.41 23.64
N LEU A 25 4.58 27.23 23.37
CA LEU A 25 5.64 28.14 23.82
C LEU A 25 5.51 29.54 23.19
N LEU A 26 5.20 29.61 21.90
CA LEU A 26 4.92 30.87 21.19
C LEU A 26 3.68 31.57 21.74
N CYS A 27 2.62 30.84 22.07
CA CYS A 27 1.44 31.38 22.74
C CYS A 27 1.78 31.97 24.12
N ALA A 28 2.55 31.26 24.94
CA ALA A 28 3.01 31.78 26.24
C ALA A 28 3.90 33.02 26.08
N GLY A 29 4.83 32.99 25.13
CA GLY A 29 5.67 34.14 24.76
C GLY A 29 4.84 35.33 24.28
N LEU A 30 3.75 35.09 23.56
CA LEU A 30 2.87 36.14 23.06
C LEU A 30 2.15 36.85 24.22
N VAL A 31 1.61 36.08 25.16
CA VAL A 31 1.02 36.62 26.38
C VAL A 31 2.05 37.45 27.15
N TYR A 32 3.28 36.95 27.31
CA TYR A 32 4.36 37.66 27.99
C TYR A 32 4.73 39.00 27.31
N PHE A 33 4.90 38.99 25.98
CA PHE A 33 5.23 40.21 25.23
C PHE A 33 4.10 41.25 25.27
N ILE A 34 2.84 40.81 25.28
CA ILE A 34 1.68 41.70 25.44
C ILE A 34 1.72 42.39 26.81
N ILE A 35 1.99 41.65 27.89
CA ILE A 35 2.11 42.21 29.25
C ILE A 35 3.26 43.23 29.31
N LYS A 36 4.39 42.92 28.68
CA LYS A 36 5.60 43.74 28.69
C LYS A 36 5.55 44.93 27.70
N LYS A 37 4.55 44.99 26.81
CA LYS A 37 4.40 45.98 25.73
C LYS A 37 5.59 46.01 24.76
N ASP A 38 6.21 44.85 24.52
CA ASP A 38 7.32 44.69 23.57
C ASP A 38 6.81 44.51 22.13
N ASP A 39 7.71 44.65 21.14
CA ASP A 39 7.39 44.51 19.72
C ASP A 39 6.93 43.10 19.33
N LEU A 40 5.61 42.92 19.16
CA LEU A 40 4.97 41.63 18.83
C LEU A 40 5.28 41.10 17.43
N LYS A 41 5.70 41.98 16.51
CA LYS A 41 5.88 41.64 15.08
C LYS A 41 6.89 40.52 14.87
N LYS A 42 7.99 40.53 15.62
CA LYS A 42 9.03 39.50 15.52
C LYS A 42 8.48 38.15 15.95
N LEU A 43 7.70 38.10 17.03
CA LEU A 43 7.13 36.87 17.55
C LEU A 43 6.07 36.29 16.62
N LEU A 44 5.19 37.13 16.07
CA LEU A 44 4.17 36.71 15.10
C LEU A 44 4.77 36.12 13.82
N LEU A 45 5.96 36.57 13.40
CA LEU A 45 6.66 36.01 12.24
C LEU A 45 7.09 34.55 12.45
N PHE A 46 7.23 34.08 13.69
CA PHE A 46 7.60 32.69 14.00
C PHE A 46 6.39 31.75 14.09
N PHE A 47 5.15 32.26 14.22
CA PHE A 47 3.94 31.42 14.29
C PHE A 47 3.68 30.52 13.08
N PRO A 48 4.00 30.90 11.83
CA PRO A 48 3.82 30.01 10.68
C PRO A 48 4.59 28.70 10.78
N ILE A 49 5.76 28.69 11.43
CA ILE A 49 6.63 27.51 11.53
C ILE A 49 5.92 26.33 12.21
N PRO A 50 5.47 26.43 13.48
CA PRO A 50 4.76 25.34 14.12
C PRO A 50 3.42 25.01 13.46
N ILE A 51 2.73 25.99 12.85
CA ILE A 51 1.49 25.74 12.11
C ILE A 51 1.74 24.78 10.94
N ILE A 52 2.80 25.02 10.16
CA ILE A 52 3.20 24.13 9.06
C ILE A 52 3.59 22.75 9.59
N MET A 53 4.33 22.67 10.71
CA MET A 53 4.72 21.40 11.32
C MET A 53 3.51 20.56 11.77
N ILE A 54 2.49 21.21 12.34
CA ILE A 54 1.23 20.55 12.76
C ILE A 54 0.41 20.12 11.54
N ALA A 55 0.35 20.95 10.50
CA ALA A 55 -0.41 20.67 9.29
C ALA A 55 0.25 19.61 8.39
N TYR A 56 1.56 19.36 8.53
CA TYR A 56 2.33 18.50 7.64
C TYR A 56 1.74 17.09 7.45
N PRO A 57 1.39 16.34 8.52
CA PRO A 57 0.88 14.98 8.33
C PRO A 57 -0.46 14.95 7.59
N SER A 58 -1.31 15.96 7.80
CA SER A 58 -2.61 16.07 7.13
C SER A 58 -2.46 16.31 5.62
N ILE A 59 -1.45 17.10 5.21
CA ILE A 59 -1.13 17.29 3.79
C ILE A 59 -0.63 15.98 3.16
N GLN A 60 0.18 15.21 3.89
CA GLN A 60 0.68 13.91 3.42
C GLN A 60 -0.46 12.91 3.25
N GLU A 61 -1.40 12.85 4.18
CA GLU A 61 -2.56 11.96 4.12
C GLU A 61 -3.40 12.20 2.86
N ILE A 62 -3.73 13.47 2.56
CA ILE A 62 -4.45 13.86 1.35
C ILE A 62 -3.68 13.44 0.08
N GLN A 63 -2.35 13.58 0.08
CA GLN A 63 -1.53 13.17 -1.04
C GLN A 63 -1.55 11.64 -1.23
N ILE A 64 -1.52 10.87 -0.13
CA ILE A 64 -1.58 9.41 -0.17
C ILE A 64 -2.94 8.95 -0.72
N GLU A 65 -4.04 9.56 -0.31
CA GLU A 65 -5.38 9.24 -0.85
C GLU A 65 -5.46 9.50 -2.36
N LYS A 66 -4.92 10.63 -2.82
CA LYS A 66 -4.82 10.95 -4.24
C LYS A 66 -3.98 9.92 -4.99
N ASP A 67 -2.85 9.51 -4.42
CA ASP A 67 -1.99 8.49 -5.00
C ASP A 67 -2.71 7.13 -5.07
N LYS A 68 -3.46 6.74 -4.03
CA LYS A 68 -4.28 5.50 -4.03
C LYS A 68 -5.36 5.53 -5.11
N PHE A 69 -6.02 6.68 -5.29
CA PHE A 69 -7.00 6.87 -6.35
C PHE A 69 -6.35 6.80 -7.73
N ALA A 70 -5.19 7.44 -7.91
CA ALA A 70 -4.44 7.42 -9.15
C ALA A 70 -3.94 6.00 -9.49
N LEU A 71 -3.47 5.24 -8.50
CA LEU A 71 -3.08 3.84 -8.65
C LEU A 71 -4.23 3.01 -9.26
N LYS A 72 -5.44 3.16 -8.70
CA LYS A 72 -6.64 2.48 -9.23
C LYS A 72 -6.97 2.96 -10.64
N LYS A 73 -6.98 4.27 -10.87
CA LYS A 73 -7.30 4.87 -12.17
C LYS A 73 -6.37 4.37 -13.28
N PHE A 74 -5.06 4.35 -13.05
CA PHE A 74 -4.10 3.89 -14.05
C PHE A 74 -4.10 2.37 -14.21
N SER A 75 -4.37 1.61 -13.14
CA SER A 75 -4.61 0.17 -13.24
C SER A 75 -5.78 -0.12 -14.18
N ASP A 76 -6.91 0.58 -14.00
CA ASP A 76 -8.09 0.45 -14.86
C ASP A 76 -7.77 0.88 -16.31
N LYS A 77 -7.02 1.97 -16.51
CA LYS A 77 -6.61 2.45 -17.84
C LYS A 77 -5.75 1.43 -18.60
N ILE A 78 -4.81 0.76 -17.93
CA ILE A 78 -3.99 -0.31 -18.53
C ILE A 78 -4.83 -1.54 -18.88
N ILE A 79 -5.79 -1.89 -18.02
CA ILE A 79 -6.70 -3.02 -18.27
C ILE A 79 -7.52 -2.76 -19.55
N GLU A 80 -7.97 -1.52 -19.75
CA GLU A 80 -8.76 -1.12 -20.92
C GLU A 80 -7.91 -0.93 -22.18
N ASN A 81 -6.76 -0.28 -22.04
CA ASN A 81 -5.79 -0.06 -23.11
C ASN A 81 -4.40 -0.59 -22.72
N PRO A 82 -4.11 -1.88 -23.01
CA PRO A 82 -2.84 -2.51 -22.66
C PRO A 82 -1.59 -1.86 -23.27
N ASN A 83 -1.75 -1.10 -24.36
CA ASN A 83 -0.64 -0.49 -25.11
C ASN A 83 -0.39 0.96 -24.71
N ASP A 84 -1.12 1.50 -23.72
CA ASP A 84 -0.92 2.86 -23.21
C ASP A 84 0.37 2.94 -22.39
N THR A 85 1.46 3.39 -23.02
CA THR A 85 2.78 3.50 -22.39
C THR A 85 2.83 4.57 -21.31
N GLU A 86 2.05 5.64 -21.44
CA GLU A 86 1.96 6.70 -20.43
C GLU A 86 1.30 6.16 -19.16
N ALA A 87 0.18 5.45 -19.29
CA ALA A 87 -0.49 4.81 -18.16
C ALA A 87 0.40 3.79 -17.45
N GLN A 88 1.21 3.03 -18.19
CA GLN A 88 2.18 2.09 -17.60
C GLN A 88 3.26 2.81 -16.79
N LYS A 89 3.81 3.92 -17.31
CA LYS A 89 4.81 4.72 -16.63
C LYS A 89 4.25 5.32 -15.34
N GLU A 90 3.09 5.97 -15.43
CA GLU A 90 2.40 6.58 -14.28
C GLU A 90 2.07 5.53 -13.21
N LEU A 91 1.56 4.36 -13.61
CA LEU A 91 1.29 3.28 -12.67
C LEU A 91 2.56 2.80 -11.97
N ALA A 92 3.69 2.70 -12.68
CA ALA A 92 4.96 2.28 -12.09
C ALA A 92 5.48 3.30 -11.06
N GLU A 93 5.40 4.60 -11.37
CA GLU A 93 5.83 5.67 -10.47
C GLU A 93 4.98 5.70 -9.19
N ILE A 94 3.65 5.71 -9.33
CA ILE A 94 2.72 5.75 -8.20
C ILE A 94 2.83 4.47 -7.36
N SER A 95 2.98 3.31 -8.01
CA SER A 95 3.19 2.03 -7.32
C SER A 95 4.46 2.07 -6.46
N ASN A 96 5.58 2.55 -6.98
CA ASN A 96 6.83 2.67 -6.20
C ASN A 96 6.70 3.66 -5.03
N LYS A 97 5.93 4.75 -5.20
CA LYS A 97 5.69 5.74 -4.14
C LYS A 97 4.86 5.15 -3.01
N LEU A 98 3.77 4.45 -3.35
CA LEU A 98 2.90 3.80 -2.38
C LEU A 98 3.54 2.58 -1.72
N GLU A 99 4.42 1.85 -2.42
CA GLU A 99 5.15 0.70 -1.86
C GLU A 99 5.91 1.05 -0.59
N LYS A 100 6.58 2.21 -0.56
CA LYS A 100 7.34 2.70 0.60
C LYS A 100 6.44 3.06 1.80
N ARG A 101 5.17 3.33 1.53
CA ARG A 101 4.16 3.75 2.52
C ARG A 101 3.18 2.63 2.88
N ALA A 102 3.20 1.51 2.17
CA ALA A 102 2.26 0.41 2.37
C ALA A 102 2.57 -0.33 3.68
N THR A 103 1.77 -0.06 4.72
CA THR A 103 1.89 -0.68 6.05
C THR A 103 0.81 -1.71 6.31
N SER A 104 -0.36 -1.53 5.71
CA SER A 104 -1.54 -2.40 5.82
C SER A 104 -1.54 -3.48 4.73
N ALA A 105 -2.16 -4.64 5.02
CA ALA A 105 -2.26 -5.73 4.05
C ALA A 105 -3.04 -5.34 2.80
N LYS A 106 -4.07 -4.50 2.96
CA LYS A 106 -4.87 -3.94 1.86
C LYS A 106 -4.05 -3.03 0.94
N ASP A 107 -3.20 -2.18 1.51
CA ASP A 107 -2.33 -1.31 0.72
C ASP A 107 -1.26 -2.13 -0.01
N ILE A 108 -0.68 -3.13 0.65
CA ILE A 108 0.28 -4.03 0.02
C ILE A 108 -0.40 -4.82 -1.12
N GLN A 109 -1.62 -5.32 -0.92
CA GLN A 109 -2.40 -5.99 -1.96
C GLN A 109 -2.62 -5.09 -3.18
N ALA A 110 -2.97 -3.81 -2.97
CA ALA A 110 -3.18 -2.85 -4.06
C ALA A 110 -1.88 -2.59 -4.85
N VAL A 111 -0.75 -2.43 -4.17
CA VAL A 111 0.57 -2.23 -4.79
C VAL A 111 1.06 -3.50 -5.49
N SER A 112 0.83 -4.69 -4.91
CA SER A 112 1.09 -5.98 -5.54
C SER A 112 0.26 -6.17 -6.80
N PHE A 113 -1.01 -5.76 -6.79
CA PHE A 113 -1.87 -5.82 -7.97
C PHE A 113 -1.35 -4.91 -9.11
N ALA A 114 -0.96 -3.68 -8.79
CA ALA A 114 -0.36 -2.78 -9.77
C ALA A 114 0.92 -3.36 -10.39
N ASN A 115 1.82 -3.89 -9.55
CA ASN A 115 3.04 -4.54 -10.04
C ASN A 115 2.76 -5.80 -10.87
N LEU A 116 1.72 -6.56 -10.54
CA LEU A 116 1.28 -7.71 -11.33
C LEU A 116 0.80 -7.28 -12.73
N LEU A 117 0.02 -6.20 -12.81
CA LEU A 117 -0.41 -5.63 -14.10
C LEU A 117 0.79 -5.15 -14.91
N LEU A 118 1.81 -4.59 -14.28
CA LEU A 118 3.05 -4.17 -14.95
C LEU A 118 3.94 -5.36 -15.36
N GLY A 119 3.74 -6.52 -14.73
CA GLY A 119 4.53 -7.73 -14.97
C GLY A 119 5.80 -7.84 -14.13
N ASN A 120 5.89 -7.05 -13.05
CA ASN A 120 6.99 -7.05 -12.08
C ASN A 120 6.83 -8.19 -11.08
N SER A 121 6.80 -9.44 -11.57
CA SER A 121 6.46 -10.63 -10.77
C SER A 121 7.31 -10.81 -9.51
N GLU A 122 8.60 -10.46 -9.56
CA GLU A 122 9.50 -10.55 -8.39
C GLU A 122 9.06 -9.63 -7.26
N LYS A 123 8.80 -8.36 -7.58
CA LYS A 123 8.27 -7.39 -6.61
C LYS A 123 6.96 -7.85 -5.99
N VAL A 124 6.08 -8.47 -6.79
CA VAL A 124 4.81 -8.99 -6.28
C VAL A 124 5.04 -10.09 -5.24
N ILE A 125 5.98 -11.00 -5.50
CA ILE A 125 6.33 -12.09 -4.58
C ILE A 125 6.91 -11.52 -3.28
N ASP A 126 7.84 -10.58 -3.37
CA ASP A 126 8.48 -9.96 -2.20
C ASP A 126 7.46 -9.21 -1.33
N LEU A 127 6.60 -8.42 -1.95
CA LEU A 127 5.53 -7.69 -1.26
C LEU A 127 4.52 -8.63 -0.60
N ALA A 128 4.12 -9.69 -1.31
CA ALA A 128 3.19 -10.67 -0.76
C ALA A 128 3.79 -11.43 0.43
N ASN A 129 5.06 -11.85 0.35
CA ASN A 129 5.76 -12.49 1.47
C ASN A 129 5.81 -11.57 2.69
N LYS A 130 6.25 -10.32 2.50
CA LYS A 130 6.32 -9.32 3.57
C LYS A 130 4.97 -9.11 4.26
N ALA A 131 3.88 -9.06 3.49
CA ALA A 131 2.54 -8.89 4.05
C ALA A 131 2.05 -10.13 4.81
N ILE A 132 2.31 -11.34 4.28
CA ILE A 132 1.92 -12.60 4.90
C ILE A 132 2.69 -12.80 6.22
N GLU A 133 4.00 -12.57 6.22
CA GLU A 133 4.86 -12.70 7.41
C GLU A 133 4.40 -11.74 8.52
N LYS A 134 4.18 -10.46 8.20
CA LYS A 134 3.72 -9.46 9.16
C LYS A 134 2.35 -9.81 9.76
N GLN A 135 1.46 -10.43 8.99
CA GLN A 135 0.17 -10.89 9.48
C GLN A 135 0.28 -12.15 10.35
N GLU A 136 1.14 -13.09 9.98
CA GLU A 136 1.38 -14.31 10.77
C GLU A 136 2.11 -14.00 12.09
N GLU A 137 2.97 -12.98 12.14
CA GLU A 137 3.57 -12.45 13.36
C GLU A 137 2.51 -11.85 14.30
N ASN A 138 1.62 -11.00 13.79
CA ASN A 138 0.53 -10.43 14.59
C ASN A 138 -0.40 -11.52 15.15
N LYS A 139 -0.69 -12.56 14.37
CA LYS A 139 -1.55 -13.69 14.80
C LYS A 139 -0.92 -14.55 15.89
N LYS A 140 0.41 -14.66 15.94
CA LYS A 140 1.14 -15.40 17.00
C LYS A 140 1.18 -14.65 18.34
N GLN A 141 0.99 -13.32 18.32
CA GLN A 141 0.97 -12.50 19.53
C GLN A 141 -0.40 -12.51 20.25
N GLU A 142 -1.45 -13.08 19.65
CA GLU A 142 -2.82 -13.12 20.21
C GLU A 142 -3.24 -14.50 20.79
N THR A 143 -2.34 -15.48 20.85
CA THR A 143 -2.58 -16.74 21.60
C THR A 143 -2.08 -16.63 23.05
N PRO A 144 -2.95 -16.66 24.06
CA PRO A 144 -2.57 -16.46 25.46
C PRO A 144 -1.96 -17.71 26.09
N THR A 145 -0.85 -17.54 26.82
CA THR A 145 -0.60 -18.30 28.04
C THR A 145 -1.72 -17.95 29.04
N VAL A 146 -2.47 -18.97 29.44
CA VAL A 146 -3.54 -18.94 30.43
C VAL A 146 -2.98 -18.49 31.79
N ASP A 147 -3.55 -17.44 32.39
CA ASP A 147 -3.86 -17.45 33.82
C ASP A 147 -4.99 -16.47 34.19
N ASN A 148 -5.83 -16.92 35.13
CA ASN A 148 -7.10 -16.31 35.53
C ASN A 148 -6.94 -14.93 36.19
N SER A 149 -7.75 -13.94 35.77
CA SER A 149 -8.65 -13.13 36.62
C SER A 149 -9.16 -11.87 35.91
N SER A 150 -10.45 -11.58 36.16
CA SER A 150 -11.18 -10.33 35.88
C SER A 150 -11.43 -9.95 34.41
N VAL A 151 -12.69 -10.17 34.04
CA VAL A 151 -13.43 -9.68 32.90
C VAL A 151 -13.32 -8.15 32.77
N ASP A 152 -12.83 -7.67 31.64
CA ASP A 152 -13.41 -6.51 30.97
C ASP A 152 -13.51 -6.82 29.47
N SER A 153 -14.74 -7.01 29.02
CA SER A 153 -15.10 -7.36 27.66
C SER A 153 -15.17 -6.08 26.83
N ASP A 154 -14.20 -5.81 25.96
CA ASP A 154 -14.47 -5.21 24.64
C ASP A 154 -13.20 -5.17 23.76
N ASN A 155 -12.87 -6.26 23.04
CA ASN A 155 -12.18 -6.13 21.73
C ASN A 155 -12.12 -7.43 20.90
N SER A 156 -13.20 -8.21 20.80
CA SER A 156 -13.27 -9.34 19.86
C SER A 156 -13.83 -8.90 18.51
N LYS A 157 -13.06 -8.13 17.75
CA LYS A 157 -13.26 -7.96 16.30
C LYS A 157 -11.90 -8.05 15.58
N ILE A 158 -11.33 -9.25 15.56
CA ILE A 158 -10.39 -9.61 14.51
C ILE A 158 -11.27 -9.92 13.29
N GLU A 159 -11.47 -8.88 12.47
CA GLU A 159 -12.48 -8.81 11.42
C GLU A 159 -12.21 -9.82 10.30
N GLU A 160 -13.27 -10.49 9.82
CA GLU A 160 -13.27 -11.43 8.68
C GLU A 160 -12.54 -10.90 7.42
N GLY A 161 -12.39 -9.57 7.29
CA GLY A 161 -11.63 -8.90 6.22
C GLY A 161 -10.13 -9.20 6.22
N GLN A 162 -9.51 -9.43 7.37
CA GLN A 162 -8.06 -9.64 7.46
C GLN A 162 -7.65 -11.04 6.95
N LEU A 163 -8.49 -12.06 7.22
CA LEU A 163 -8.36 -13.41 6.68
C LEU A 163 -8.56 -13.45 5.16
N THR A 164 -9.46 -12.62 4.62
CA THR A 164 -9.64 -12.50 3.16
C THR A 164 -8.42 -11.88 2.50
N ASP A 165 -7.80 -10.88 3.12
CA ASP A 165 -6.63 -10.19 2.55
C ASP A 165 -5.42 -11.12 2.43
N VAL A 166 -5.14 -11.96 3.43
CA VAL A 166 -4.03 -12.96 3.36
C VAL A 166 -4.27 -14.00 2.28
N LYS A 167 -5.50 -14.52 2.19
CA LYS A 167 -5.85 -15.51 1.16
C LYS A 167 -5.70 -14.92 -0.24
N VAL A 168 -6.10 -13.67 -0.43
CA VAL A 168 -5.93 -12.96 -1.70
C VAL A 168 -4.45 -12.71 -2.00
N LEU A 169 -3.65 -12.31 -1.02
CA LEU A 169 -2.19 -12.14 -1.18
C LEU A 169 -1.49 -13.45 -1.55
N LYS A 170 -1.87 -14.58 -0.93
CA LYS A 170 -1.37 -15.92 -1.30
C LYS A 170 -1.72 -16.26 -2.75
N ASN A 171 -2.96 -16.02 -3.18
CA ASN A 171 -3.37 -16.25 -4.57
C ASN A 171 -2.61 -15.32 -5.56
N ILE A 172 -2.39 -14.05 -5.19
CA ILE A 172 -1.62 -13.09 -6.01
C ILE A 172 -0.16 -13.54 -6.13
N LYS A 173 0.45 -14.02 -5.05
CA LYS A 173 1.81 -14.57 -5.04
C LYS A 173 1.93 -15.76 -5.99
N GLU A 174 1.03 -16.75 -5.88
CA GLU A 174 1.04 -17.93 -6.76
C GLU A 174 0.90 -17.55 -8.25
N LEU A 175 0.07 -16.54 -8.54
CA LEU A 175 -0.10 -16.02 -9.89
C LEU A 175 1.17 -15.33 -10.40
N ALA A 176 1.85 -14.57 -9.55
CA ALA A 176 3.13 -13.93 -9.88
C ALA A 176 4.26 -14.96 -10.08
N GLU A 177 4.32 -16.01 -9.27
CA GLU A 177 5.27 -17.13 -9.47
C GLU A 177 5.04 -17.80 -10.83
N THR A 178 3.79 -18.03 -11.19
CA THR A 178 3.43 -18.58 -12.52
C THR A 178 3.83 -17.61 -13.63
N GLN A 179 3.59 -16.30 -13.46
CA GLN A 179 4.01 -15.28 -14.41
C GLN A 179 5.54 -15.21 -14.56
N LYS A 180 6.30 -15.32 -13.45
CA LYS A 180 7.77 -15.39 -13.44
C LYS A 180 8.27 -16.64 -14.15
N ASN A 181 7.71 -17.81 -13.86
CA ASN A 181 8.11 -19.07 -14.48
C ASN A 181 7.88 -19.08 -16.00
N LEU A 182 6.79 -18.46 -16.47
CA LEU A 182 6.51 -18.29 -17.90
C LEU A 182 7.49 -17.33 -18.60
N GLN A 183 8.06 -16.37 -17.87
CA GLN A 183 9.09 -15.47 -18.39
C GLN A 183 10.47 -16.14 -18.42
N SER A 184 10.77 -17.03 -17.46
CA SER A 184 12.07 -17.68 -17.32
C SER A 184 12.20 -19.04 -18.04
N ASN A 185 11.11 -19.76 -18.31
CA ASN A 185 11.16 -21.09 -18.93
C ASN A 185 10.17 -21.20 -20.11
N LYS A 186 10.56 -21.96 -21.15
CA LYS A 186 9.73 -22.23 -22.33
C LYS A 186 8.58 -23.16 -21.94
N GLY A 187 7.46 -22.54 -21.55
CA GLY A 187 6.32 -23.15 -20.87
C GLY A 187 5.79 -24.42 -21.54
N THR A 188 5.37 -25.37 -20.70
CA THR A 188 4.58 -26.52 -21.15
C THR A 188 3.08 -26.19 -21.01
N ILE A 189 2.26 -26.86 -21.82
CA ILE A 189 0.83 -26.63 -22.02
C ILE A 189 0.02 -26.70 -20.69
N THR A 190 0.57 -27.39 -19.69
CA THR A 190 0.04 -27.55 -18.31
C THR A 190 -0.12 -26.23 -17.56
N ASP A 191 0.68 -25.20 -17.87
CA ASP A 191 0.70 -23.93 -17.14
C ASP A 191 -0.50 -23.03 -17.47
N THR A 192 -1.10 -23.19 -18.65
CA THR A 192 -2.22 -22.32 -19.10
C THR A 192 -3.53 -22.62 -18.36
N ALA A 193 -3.81 -23.90 -18.08
CA ALA A 193 -5.01 -24.30 -17.34
C ALA A 193 -4.89 -23.89 -15.86
N LYS A 194 -3.73 -24.15 -15.26
CA LYS A 194 -3.40 -23.75 -13.88
C LYS A 194 -3.47 -22.22 -13.70
N LEU A 195 -2.99 -21.46 -14.68
CA LEU A 195 -3.08 -20.00 -14.69
C LEU A 195 -4.54 -19.51 -14.70
N LYS A 196 -5.39 -20.06 -15.58
CA LYS A 196 -6.82 -19.68 -15.65
C LYS A 196 -7.54 -19.99 -14.33
N GLU A 197 -7.20 -21.10 -13.71
CA GLU A 197 -7.72 -21.50 -12.40
C GLU A 197 -7.27 -20.50 -11.31
N GLN A 198 -5.99 -20.16 -11.23
CA GLN A 198 -5.46 -19.20 -10.26
C GLN A 198 -6.04 -17.81 -10.43
N ILE A 199 -6.16 -17.32 -11.67
CA ILE A 199 -6.82 -16.04 -11.96
C ILE A 199 -8.28 -16.08 -11.48
N SER A 200 -8.97 -17.23 -11.54
CA SER A 200 -10.36 -17.32 -11.07
C SER A 200 -10.52 -17.32 -9.55
N LYS A 201 -9.48 -17.67 -8.79
CA LYS A 201 -9.49 -17.69 -7.32
C LYS A 201 -9.39 -16.30 -6.68
N ILE A 202 -9.04 -15.28 -7.45
CA ILE A 202 -8.86 -13.92 -6.95
C ILE A 202 -10.14 -13.10 -7.20
N PRO A 203 -10.74 -12.48 -6.16
CA PRO A 203 -11.88 -11.59 -6.32
C PRO A 203 -11.42 -10.23 -6.88
N TRP A 204 -11.32 -10.14 -8.21
CA TRP A 204 -10.89 -8.92 -8.88
C TRP A 204 -11.91 -7.79 -8.71
N GLN A 205 -11.45 -6.60 -8.32
CA GLN A 205 -12.31 -5.41 -8.25
C GLN A 205 -12.84 -4.98 -9.62
N ASN A 206 -12.02 -5.11 -10.67
CA ASN A 206 -12.42 -4.84 -12.04
C ASN A 206 -12.68 -6.18 -12.77
N PRO A 207 -13.88 -6.40 -13.34
CA PRO A 207 -14.22 -7.67 -14.00
C PRO A 207 -13.40 -7.92 -15.27
N LYS A 208 -12.89 -6.87 -15.92
CA LYS A 208 -12.06 -6.99 -17.13
C LYS A 208 -10.64 -7.50 -16.82
N THR A 209 -10.19 -7.40 -15.57
CA THR A 209 -8.85 -7.83 -15.14
C THR A 209 -8.56 -9.29 -15.47
N LYS A 210 -9.53 -10.18 -15.26
CA LYS A 210 -9.38 -11.61 -15.59
C LYS A 210 -9.08 -11.82 -17.07
N SER A 211 -9.79 -11.11 -17.95
CA SER A 211 -9.58 -11.17 -19.40
C SER A 211 -8.24 -10.57 -19.78
N TYR A 212 -7.87 -9.43 -19.20
CA TYR A 212 -6.59 -8.75 -19.42
C TYR A 212 -5.41 -9.66 -19.07
N LEU A 213 -5.35 -10.17 -17.84
CA LEU A 213 -4.24 -11.01 -17.36
C LEU A 213 -4.14 -12.30 -18.18
N SER A 214 -5.28 -12.93 -18.46
CA SER A 214 -5.31 -14.11 -19.35
C SER A 214 -4.71 -13.78 -20.71
N LYS A 215 -5.11 -12.67 -21.36
CA LYS A 215 -4.59 -12.27 -22.67
C LYS A 215 -3.11 -11.88 -22.62
N LYS A 216 -2.69 -11.08 -21.62
CA LYS A 216 -1.32 -10.57 -21.51
C LYS A 216 -0.33 -11.70 -21.25
N ILE A 217 -0.63 -12.58 -20.29
CA ILE A 217 0.24 -13.69 -19.92
C ILE A 217 0.28 -14.73 -21.06
N LEU A 218 -0.84 -14.99 -21.76
CA LEU A 218 -0.86 -15.85 -22.96
C LEU A 218 -0.12 -15.25 -24.16
N LYS A 219 -0.13 -13.92 -24.33
CA LYS A 219 0.60 -13.26 -25.43
C LYS A 219 2.11 -13.38 -25.24
N GLN A 220 2.59 -13.32 -23.99
CA GLN A 220 4.01 -13.53 -23.65
C GLN A 220 4.48 -14.96 -24.01
N HIS A 221 3.60 -15.96 -23.89
CA HIS A 221 3.90 -17.35 -24.30
C HIS A 221 4.10 -17.50 -25.82
N LYS A 222 3.22 -16.91 -26.65
CA LYS A 222 3.33 -16.98 -28.12
C LYS A 222 4.62 -16.38 -28.69
N THR A 223 5.15 -15.33 -28.06
CA THR A 223 6.42 -14.70 -28.46
C THR A 223 7.63 -15.58 -28.18
N VAL A 224 7.55 -16.45 -27.19
CA VAL A 224 8.66 -17.33 -26.79
C VAL A 224 8.79 -18.55 -27.73
N ASP A 225 7.66 -19.05 -28.27
CA ASP A 225 7.65 -20.15 -29.23
C ASP A 225 8.18 -19.75 -30.62
N THR A 226 7.88 -18.52 -31.07
CA THR A 226 8.37 -18.00 -32.36
C THR A 226 9.88 -17.77 -32.37
N ILE A 227 10.50 -17.50 -31.22
CA ILE A 227 11.97 -17.35 -31.10
C ILE A 227 12.69 -18.71 -31.06
N LYS A 228 12.02 -19.84 -30.77
CA LYS A 228 12.62 -21.19 -30.91
C LYS A 228 12.61 -21.76 -32.32
N SER A 229 11.74 -21.25 -33.19
CA SER A 229 11.50 -21.81 -34.52
C SER A 229 12.36 -21.17 -35.62
N LYS A 230 13.35 -20.35 -35.25
CA LYS A 230 14.38 -19.77 -36.11
C LYS A 230 15.75 -20.19 -35.59
#